data_AF-A0A842SPJ3-F1
#
_entry.id   AF-A0A842SPJ3-F1
#
_cell.length_a   1.000
_cell.length_b   1.000
_cell.length_c   1.000
_cell.angle_alpha   90.00
_cell.angle_beta   90.00
_cell.angle_gamma   90.00
#
_symmetry.space_group_name_H-M   'P 1'
#
loop_
_entity.id
_entity.type
_entity.pdbx_description
1 polymer ?
#
loop_
_entity_poly.entity_id
_entity_poly.type
_entity_poly.pdbx_seq_one_letter_code
_entity_poly.pdbx_strand_id
1 'polypeptide(L)' 'MQLEKAIYHNYNDDFVCKVAKTPVEAKELIELGFEFVNEINGSFLYRKRK' A
#
# COMPACT_ATOMS: atom_id res chain seq x y z
N MET A 1 -9.87 27.51 -11.69
CA MET A 1 -8.86 26.62 -11.06
C MET A 1 -9.57 25.33 -10.69
N GLN A 2 -9.34 24.25 -11.44
CA GLN A 2 -9.89 22.91 -11.14
C GLN A 2 -8.76 21.88 -11.20
N LEU A 3 -7.68 22.15 -10.46
CA LEU A 3 -6.48 21.30 -10.43
C LEU A 3 -6.66 20.05 -9.56
N GLU A 4 -7.85 19.86 -8.98
CA GLU A 4 -8.16 18.79 -8.02
C GLU A 4 -8.46 17.45 -8.69
N LYS A 5 -8.73 17.43 -10.01
CA LYS A 5 -9.08 16.20 -10.76
C LYS A 5 -7.89 15.41 -11.31
N ALA A 6 -6.65 15.81 -11.03
CA ALA A 6 -5.46 15.15 -11.56
C ALA A 6 -4.98 13.92 -10.76
N ILE A 7 -5.50 13.69 -9.55
CA ILE A 7 -5.05 12.56 -8.70
C ILE A 7 -5.92 11.31 -8.87
N TYR A 8 -7.07 11.41 -9.53
CA TYR A 8 -7.96 10.26 -9.79
C TYR A 8 -7.81 9.75 -11.23
N HIS A 9 -6.58 9.50 -11.67
CA HIS A 9 -6.32 8.80 -12.92
C HIS A 9 -6.16 7.29 -12.61
N ASN A 10 -7.29 6.59 -12.63
CA ASN A 10 -7.45 5.22 -13.12
C ASN A 10 -6.15 4.37 -13.20
N TYR A 11 -5.69 3.81 -12.08
CA TYR A 11 -4.95 2.55 -12.11
C TYR A 11 -5.98 1.43 -11.95
N ASN A 12 -6.39 0.89 -13.09
CA ASN A 12 -7.25 -0.28 -13.23
C ASN A 12 -6.47 -1.56 -12.83
N ASP A 13 -6.00 -1.58 -11.60
CA ASP A 13 -5.35 -2.70 -10.94
C ASP A 13 -5.73 -2.52 -9.47
N ASP A 14 -6.80 -3.19 -9.04
CA ASP A 14 -7.31 -3.12 -7.66
C ASP A 14 -6.20 -3.61 -6.72
N PHE A 15 -5.38 -2.70 -6.20
CA PHE A 15 -4.41 -3.04 -5.17
C PHE A 15 -5.03 -2.86 -3.79
N VAL A 16 -4.95 -3.89 -2.95
CA VAL A 16 -5.20 -3.77 -1.52
C VAL A 16 -3.92 -3.24 -0.88
N CYS A 17 -3.97 -2.04 -0.31
CA CYS A 17 -2.84 -1.45 0.41
C CYS A 17 -3.02 -1.62 1.92
N LYS A 18 -1.96 -2.01 2.62
CA LYS A 18 -1.93 -2.14 4.08
C LYS A 18 -0.65 -1.53 4.66
N VAL A 19 -0.70 -1.13 5.92
CA VAL A 19 0.42 -0.53 6.64
C VAL A 19 0.71 -1.38 7.87
N ALA A 20 1.98 -1.65 8.13
CA ALA A 20 2.45 -2.26 9.37
C ALA A 20 3.35 -1.28 10.13
N LYS A 21 3.24 -1.26 11.46
CA LYS A 21 4.14 -0.47 12.33
C LYS A 21 5.12 -1.36 13.08
N THR A 22 4.85 -2.66 13.12
CA THR A 22 5.67 -3.65 13.81
C THR A 22 6.15 -4.73 12.85
N PRO A 23 7.29 -5.37 13.13
CA PRO A 23 7.78 -6.49 12.33
C PRO A 23 6.82 -7.70 12.33
N VAL A 24 5.97 -7.84 13.37
CA VAL A 24 4.98 -8.91 13.46
C VAL A 24 3.88 -8.70 12.42
N GLU A 25 3.28 -7.50 12.38
CA GLU A 25 2.28 -7.16 11.36
C GLU A 25 2.84 -7.23 9.94
N ALA A 26 4.09 -6.75 9.76
CA ALA A 26 4.81 -6.84 8.50
C ALA A 26 4.94 -8.28 8.01
N LYS A 27 5.29 -9.21 8.91
CA LYS A 27 5.37 -10.65 8.62
C LYS A 27 4.02 -11.19 8.18
N GLU A 28 2.94 -10.89 8.92
CA GLU A 28 1.59 -11.35 8.57
C GLU A 28 1.16 -10.85 7.19
N LEU A 29 1.46 -9.59 6.84
CA LEU A 29 1.16 -9.05 5.51
C LEU A 29 1.92 -9.78 4.40
N ILE A 30 3.19 -10.12 4.62
CA ILE A 30 4.00 -10.89 3.68
C ILE A 30 3.42 -12.31 3.51
N GLU A 31 3.06 -12.98 4.61
CA GLU A 31 2.44 -14.33 4.59
C GLU A 31 1.08 -14.33 3.87
N LEU A 32 0.33 -13.24 3.95
CA LEU A 32 -0.92 -13.03 3.21
C LEU A 32 -0.70 -12.70 1.72
N GLY A 33 0.56 -12.62 1.27
CA GLY A 33 0.95 -12.34 -0.11
C GLY A 33 0.92 -10.86 -0.47
N PHE A 34 1.05 -9.96 0.52
CA PHE A 34 1.32 -8.56 0.24
C PHE A 34 2.82 -8.34 0.02
N GLU A 35 3.12 -7.48 -0.93
CA GLU A 35 4.47 -7.10 -1.31
C GLU A 35 4.84 -5.79 -0.62
N PHE A 36 6.04 -5.73 -0.06
CA PHE A 36 6.58 -4.50 0.53
C PHE A 36 6.84 -3.47 -0.57
N VAL A 37 6.38 -2.24 -0.34
CA VAL A 37 6.51 -1.14 -1.30
C VAL A 37 7.52 -0.12 -0.82
N ASN A 38 7.34 0.40 0.39
CA ASN A 38 8.19 1.46 0.94
C ASN A 38 7.99 1.60 2.45
N GLU A 39 8.91 2.29 3.13
CA GLU A 39 8.75 2.72 4.52
C GLU A 39 8.63 4.26 4.57
N ILE A 40 7.65 4.76 5.31
CA ILE A 40 7.46 6.20 5.54
C ILE A 40 7.28 6.45 7.03
N ASN A 41 8.18 7.24 7.63
CA ASN A 41 8.15 7.58 9.06
C ASN A 41 8.03 6.35 9.99
N GLY A 42 8.80 5.27 9.70
CA GLY A 42 8.74 4.03 10.47
C GLY A 42 7.47 3.19 10.27
N SER A 43 6.64 3.53 9.27
CA SER A 43 5.48 2.74 8.87
C SER A 43 5.75 2.05 7.53
N PHE A 44 5.66 0.73 7.50
CA PHE A 44 5.93 -0.10 6.33
C PHE A 44 4.66 -0.24 5.50
N LEU A 45 4.71 0.15 4.23
CA LEU A 45 3.61 0.07 3.28
C LEU A 45 3.72 -1.20 2.45
N TYR A 46 2.59 -1.88 2.33
CA TYR A 46 2.44 -3.11 1.58
C TYR A 46 1.30 -3.00 0.59
N ARG A 47 1.42 -3.67 -0.56
CA ARG A 47 0.34 -3.77 -1.55
C ARG A 47 0.16 -5.21 -1.99
N LYS A 48 -1.06 -5.59 -2.32
CA LYS A 48 -1.39 -6.87 -2.94
C LYS A 48 -2.33 -6.64 -4.11
N ARG A 49 -2.07 -7.26 -5.25
CA ARG A 49 -3.04 -7.27 -6.36
C ARG A 49 -4.25 -8.11 -5.99
N LYS A 50 -5.44 -7.60 -6.28
CA LYS A 50 -6.70 -8.33 -6.11
C LYS A 50 -6.80 -9.51 -7.07
#